data_AF-A0A199XQ56-F1
#
_entry.id   AF-A0A199XQ56-F1
#
_cell.length_a   1.000
_cell.length_b   1.000
_cell.length_c   1.000
_cell.angle_alpha   90.00
_cell.angle_beta   90.00
_cell.angle_gamma   90.00
#
_symmetry.space_group_name_H-M   'P 1'
#
loop_
_entity.id
_entity.type
_entity.pdbx_description
1 polymer ?
#
loop_
_entity_poly.entity_id
_entity_poly.type
_entity_poly.pdbx_seq_one_letter_code
_entity_poly.pdbx_strand_id
1 'polypeptide(L)' 'MELILKNVKKKDFPVLKSLAKSLGFEIVQEVEKPYNPEFVKEILEAEQSIKDGKGVRIKLEDLWK' A
#
# COMPACT_ATOMS: atom_id res chain seq x y z
N MET A 1 6.44 14.92 20.46
CA MET A 1 5.52 14.06 21.23
C MET A 1 4.58 13.43 20.22
N GLU A 2 4.58 12.10 20.10
CA GLU A 2 3.71 11.39 19.16
C GLU A 2 2.42 10.96 19.88
N LEU A 3 1.26 11.24 19.29
CA LEU A 3 -0.05 10.97 19.87
C LEU A 3 -0.83 10.02 18.97
N ILE A 4 -1.11 8.82 19.47
CA ILE A 4 -1.81 7.77 18.74
C ILE A 4 -3.21 7.60 19.34
N LEU A 5 -4.25 7.81 18.54
CA LEU A 5 -5.64 7.59 18.92
C LEU A 5 -6.07 6.16 18.58
N LYS A 6 -6.35 5.34 19.59
CA LYS A 6 -6.88 3.97 19.40
C LYS A 6 -8.42 3.97 19.48
N ASN A 7 -9.07 3.02 18.78
CA ASN A 7 -10.53 2.82 18.77
C ASN A 7 -11.36 3.95 18.11
N VAL A 8 -10.77 4.67 17.15
CA VAL A 8 -11.48 5.70 16.37
C VAL A 8 -12.42 5.04 15.37
N LYS A 9 -13.71 5.38 15.41
CA LYS A 9 -14.67 4.87 14.42
C LYS A 9 -14.68 5.80 13.20
N LYS A 10 -15.00 5.25 12.02
CA LYS A 10 -15.16 6.04 10.78
C LYS A 10 -16.16 7.19 10.91
N LYS A 11 -17.15 7.07 11.81
CA LYS A 11 -18.16 8.10 12.10
C LYS A 11 -17.59 9.35 12.77
N ASP A 12 -16.49 9.20 13.51
CA ASP A 12 -15.89 10.27 14.29
C ASP A 12 -14.85 11.05 13.48
N PHE A 13 -14.45 10.52 12.32
CA PHE A 13 -13.46 11.11 11.43
C PHE A 13 -13.78 12.57 11.00
N PRO A 14 -15.01 12.93 10.63
CA PRO A 14 -15.33 14.31 10.25
C PRO A 14 -15.11 15.32 11.40
N VAL A 15 -15.40 14.90 12.64
CA VAL A 15 -15.23 15.72 13.84
C VAL A 15 -13.76 15.86 14.19
N LEU A 16 -12.99 14.77 14.12
CA LEU A 16 -11.55 14.83 14.33
C LEU A 16 -10.87 15.70 13.26
N LYS A 17 -11.31 15.61 12.00
CA LYS A 17 -10.78 16.43 10.90
C LYS A 17 -11.04 17.93 11.11
N SER A 18 -12.23 18.31 11.61
CA SER A 18 -12.52 19.71 11.89
C SER A 18 -11.70 20.23 13.07
N LEU A 19 -11.54 19.44 14.13
CA LEU A 19 -10.67 19.77 15.27
C LEU A 19 -9.22 19.92 14.85
N ALA A 20 -8.69 18.98 14.06
CA ALA A 20 -7.32 19.02 13.56
C ALA A 20 -7.06 20.30 12.74
N LYS A 21 -8.00 20.67 11.86
CA LYS A 21 -7.92 21.91 11.07
C LYS A 21 -7.90 23.16 11.95
N SER A 22 -8.74 23.21 12.98
CA SER A 22 -8.78 24.34 13.93
C SER A 22 -7.52 24.44 14.79
N LEU A 23 -6.88 23.31 15.10
CA LEU A 23 -5.67 23.22 15.91
C LEU A 23 -4.37 23.29 15.08
N GLY A 24 -4.47 23.33 13.75
CA GLY A 24 -3.33 23.51 12.85
C GLY A 24 -2.49 22.26 12.59
N PHE A 25 -3.05 21.06 12.76
CA PHE A 25 -2.38 19.81 12.42
C PHE A 25 -3.20 18.94 11.47
N GLU A 26 -2.54 18.00 10.79
CA GLU A 26 -3.16 17.08 9.86
C GLU A 26 -3.25 15.68 10.45
N ILE A 27 -4.39 15.02 10.22
CA ILE A 27 -4.56 13.60 10.56
C ILE A 27 -3.97 12.79 9.41
N VAL A 28 -2.78 12.25 9.62
CA VAL A 28 -2.17 11.28 8.71
C VAL A 28 -2.76 9.92 9.05
N GLN A 29 -3.50 9.34 8.10
CA GLN A 29 -3.76 7.91 8.15
C GLN A 29 -2.48 7.22 7.70
N GLU A 30 -1.77 6.60 8.62
CA GLU A 30 -0.87 5.51 8.26
C GLU A 30 -1.75 4.40 7.71
N VAL A 31 -2.02 4.47 6.41
CA VAL A 31 -2.46 3.30 5.67
C VAL A 31 -1.23 2.41 5.66
N GLU A 32 -1.18 1.45 6.57
CA GLU A 32 -0.30 0.30 6.43
C GLU A 32 -0.62 -0.28 5.05
N LYS A 33 0.17 0.08 4.05
CA LYS A 33 0.02 -0.47 2.71
C LYS A 33 0.29 -1.96 2.91
N PRO A 34 -0.67 -2.85 2.63
CA PRO A 34 -0.51 -4.28 2.90
C PRO A 34 0.65 -4.88 2.07
N TYR A 35 1.09 -4.17 1.04
CA TYR A 35 2.18 -4.57 0.16
C TYR A 35 3.24 -3.47 0.06
N ASN A 36 4.50 -3.90 0.03
CA ASN A 36 5.63 -3.04 -0.25
C ASN A 36 5.47 -2.42 -1.66
N PRO A 37 5.49 -1.08 -1.81
CA PRO A 37 5.39 -0.42 -3.11
C PRO A 37 6.44 -0.87 -4.14
N GLU A 38 7.67 -1.18 -3.71
CA GLU A 38 8.72 -1.66 -4.60
C GLU A 38 8.37 -3.04 -5.19
N PHE A 39 7.84 -3.92 -4.35
CA PHE A 39 7.36 -5.23 -4.78
C PHE A 39 6.21 -5.12 -5.80
N VAL A 40 5.25 -4.20 -5.57
CA VAL A 40 4.16 -3.97 -6.52
C VAL A 40 4.70 -3.48 -7.87
N LYS A 41 5.73 -2.62 -7.86
CA LYS A 41 6.35 -2.11 -9.07
C LYS A 41 7.04 -3.24 -9.87
N GLU A 42 7.80 -4.10 -9.21
CA GLU A 42 8.44 -5.26 -9.85
C GLU A 42 7.43 -6.20 -10.53
N ILE A 43 6.30 -6.48 -9.88
CA ILE A 43 5.24 -7.33 -10.45
C ILE A 43 4.64 -6.69 -11.71
N LEU A 44 4.35 -5.39 -11.68
CA LEU A 44 3.80 -4.67 -12.85
C LEU A 44 4.80 -4.65 -14.01
N GLU A 45 6.08 -4.45 -13.73
CA GLU A 45 7.15 -4.48 -14.74
C GLU A 45 7.33 -5.89 -15.33
N ALA A 46 7.24 -6.94 -14.50
CA ALA A 46 7.27 -8.33 -14.94
C ALA A 46 6.06 -8.66 -15.82
N GLU A 47 4.86 -8.22 -15.45
CA GLU A 47 3.64 -8.39 -16.26
C GLU A 47 3.78 -7.73 -17.63
N GLN A 48 4.31 -6.50 -17.66
CA GLN A 48 4.57 -5.80 -18.92
C GLN A 48 5.63 -6.51 -19.76
N SER A 49 6.70 -7.01 -19.15
CA SER A 49 7.76 -7.76 -19.83
C SER A 49 7.23 -9.06 -20.48
N ILE A 50 6.27 -9.73 -19.83
CA ILE A 50 5.60 -10.90 -20.39
C ILE A 50 4.73 -10.50 -21.60
N LYS A 51 3.99 -9.39 -21.51
CA LYS A 51 3.20 -8.85 -22.64
C LYS A 51 4.08 -8.47 -23.83
N ASP A 52 5.26 -7.92 -23.56
CA ASP A 52 6.26 -7.55 -24.57
C ASP A 52 7.03 -8.77 -25.12
N GLY A 53 6.68 -10.00 -24.72
CA GLY A 53 7.27 -11.23 -25.23
C GLY A 53 8.65 -11.58 -24.67
N LYS A 54 9.09 -10.91 -23.59
CA LYS A 54 10.38 -11.18 -22.90
C LYS A 54 10.27 -12.28 -21.84
N GLY A 55 9.09 -12.88 -21.67
CA GLY A 55 8.88 -13.99 -20.74
C GLY A 55 9.42 -15.32 -21.27
N VAL A 56 10.02 -16.12 -20.39
CA VAL A 56 10.46 -17.48 -20.71
C VAL A 56 9.40 -18.48 -20.26
N ARG A 57 9.00 -19.38 -21.14
CA ARG A 57 8.15 -20.52 -20.77
C ARG A 57 9.03 -21.66 -20.28
N ILE A 58 8.97 -21.94 -19.00
CA ILE A 58 9.62 -23.10 -18.38
C ILE A 58 8.59 -24.22 -18.16
N LYS A 59 9.02 -25.46 -18.30
CA LYS A 59 8.18 -26.62 -17.99
C LYS A 59 8.14 -26.84 -16.48
N LEU A 60 7.06 -27.42 -15.98
CA LEU A 60 6.88 -27.64 -14.53
C LEU A 60 7.98 -28.52 -13.94
N GLU A 61 8.53 -29.45 -14.72
CA GLU A 61 9.58 -30.37 -14.27
C GLU A 61 10.93 -29.66 -14.07
N ASP A 62 11.14 -28.51 -14.73
CA ASP A 62 12.37 -27.72 -14.64
C ASP A 62 12.31 -26.61 -13.57
N LEU A 63 11.14 -26.37 -12.95
CA LEU A 63 10.97 -25.36 -11.89
C LEU A 63 11.64 -25.73 -10.56
N TRP A 64 11.91 -27.02 -10.34
CA TRP A 64 12.37 -27.56 -9.04
C TRP A 64 13.74 -28.23 -9.09
N LYS A 65 14.51 -28.01 -10.17
CA LYS A 65 15.91 -28.43 -10.25
C LYS A 65 16.81 -27.50 -9.43
#